data_AF-A0A2V8TV55-F1
#
_entry.id   AF-A0A2V8TV55-F1
#
_cell.length_a   1.000
_cell.length_b   1.000
_cell.length_c   1.000
_cell.angle_alpha   90.00
_cell.angle_beta   90.00
_cell.angle_gamma   90.00
#
_symmetry.space_group_name_H-M   'P 1'
#
loop_
_entity.id
_entity.type
_entity.pdbx_description
1 polymer ?
#
loop_
_entity_poly.entity_id
_entity_poly.type
_entity_poly.pdbx_seq_one_letter_code
_entity_poly.pdbx_strand_id
1 'polypeptide(L)'
;MFVGHLGAGLLLQAIKRRLNFGGRFLVVILALGPGSSGVGVAGTFVVFGPKDYRTASGKPKTSTDTFSVLNPLETYTLLVYNGGLLQRFDRATLASVTLNGAQVVGGSECSSKVAVVPKTVTLAASNRLEVVVQGWKSSGVTIKIIGVDKDPLIIKPTLDPAPNDAGWNNTNVTIRFDCSDATSGVATCPRPVTVTKEGAGQVVSGTASDRTGTTSGASVRLSIDRTPPQIAAGID
;
A
#
# COMPACT_ATOMS: atom_id res chain seq x y z
N MET A 1 43.12 50.77 30.64
CA MET A 1 42.46 52.06 30.39
C MET A 1 42.49 52.29 28.88
N PHE A 2 41.41 51.97 28.17
CA PHE A 2 41.23 52.30 26.76
C PHE A 2 39.78 52.70 26.55
N VAL A 3 39.59 53.99 26.28
CA VAL A 3 38.40 54.68 25.78
C VAL A 3 38.44 54.49 24.24
N GLY A 4 37.43 54.17 23.44
CA GLY A 4 36.01 54.54 23.41
C GLY A 4 35.77 55.52 22.24
N HIS A 5 35.25 55.04 21.08
CA HIS A 5 34.52 55.82 20.03
C HIS A 5 34.03 54.83 18.93
N LEU A 6 32.74 54.55 18.78
CA LEU A 6 31.66 55.29 18.07
C LEU A 6 31.71 55.19 16.53
N GLY A 7 30.64 54.62 15.96
CA GLY A 7 30.02 55.13 14.73
C GLY A 7 30.05 54.22 13.50
N ALA A 8 28.94 53.53 13.21
CA ALA A 8 28.56 53.21 11.83
C ALA A 8 27.03 53.21 11.70
N GLY A 9 26.52 54.22 11.00
CA GLY A 9 25.11 54.38 10.65
C GLY A 9 24.82 53.96 9.20
N LEU A 10 23.56 53.53 9.01
CA LEU A 10 22.69 53.59 7.82
C LEU A 10 23.19 53.06 6.45
N LEU A 11 22.50 52.04 5.91
CA LEU A 11 21.55 52.25 4.80
C LEU A 11 20.57 51.06 4.63
N LEU A 12 19.45 51.35 3.97
CA LEU A 12 18.14 50.69 4.01
C LEU A 12 17.82 49.95 2.68
N GLN A 13 17.00 48.87 2.76
CA GLN A 13 16.17 48.24 1.70
C GLN A 13 16.90 47.53 0.53
N ALA A 14 16.46 46.43 -0.11
CA ALA A 14 15.23 45.62 -0.16
C ALA A 14 15.66 44.17 -0.53
N ILE A 15 14.90 43.11 -0.24
CA ILE A 15 13.97 42.47 -1.19
C ILE A 15 12.99 41.60 -0.38
N LYS A 16 11.74 42.04 -0.33
CA LYS A 16 10.56 41.20 -0.05
C LYS A 16 10.27 40.39 -1.31
N ARG A 17 10.26 39.05 -1.25
CA ARG A 17 9.44 38.23 -2.15
C ARG A 17 8.27 37.64 -1.37
N ARG A 18 7.09 38.13 -1.71
CA ARG A 18 5.79 37.60 -1.30
C ARG A 18 5.60 36.21 -1.91
N LEU A 19 5.24 35.21 -1.09
CA LEU A 19 4.27 34.20 -1.52
C LEU A 19 2.99 34.46 -0.73
N ASN A 20 1.96 34.91 -1.45
CA ASN A 20 0.61 35.10 -0.95
C ASN A 20 0.02 33.73 -0.57
N PHE A 21 -0.14 33.43 0.72
CA PHE A 21 -1.14 32.46 1.17
C PHE A 21 -2.48 33.19 1.36
N GLY A 22 -3.13 33.45 0.24
CA GLY A 22 -4.50 33.96 0.17
C GLY A 22 -5.39 32.90 -0.43
N GLY A 23 -5.74 31.88 0.35
CA GLY A 23 -6.65 30.81 -0.04
C GLY A 23 -7.48 30.40 1.16
N ARG A 24 -8.69 30.94 1.25
CA ARG A 24 -9.70 30.59 2.25
C ARG A 24 -9.93 29.07 2.20
N PHE A 25 -9.66 28.37 3.31
CA PHE A 25 -10.09 26.98 3.48
C PHE A 25 -11.62 26.96 3.57
N LEU A 26 -12.27 26.66 2.44
CA LEU A 26 -13.67 26.29 2.43
C LEU A 26 -13.76 24.84 2.91
N VAL A 27 -14.09 24.64 4.18
CA VAL A 27 -14.53 23.33 4.67
C VAL A 27 -15.92 23.11 4.11
N VAL A 28 -16.02 22.40 2.99
CA VAL A 28 -17.29 21.88 2.49
C VAL A 28 -17.63 20.67 3.36
N ILE A 29 -18.49 20.88 4.35
CA ILE A 29 -19.20 19.78 5.01
C ILE A 29 -20.25 19.30 4.01
N LEU A 30 -19.89 18.31 3.20
CA LEU A 30 -20.84 17.60 2.35
C LEU A 30 -21.67 16.68 3.26
N ALA A 31 -22.96 16.96 3.39
CA ALA A 31 -23.90 16.08 4.06
C ALA A 31 -23.94 14.72 3.35
N LEU A 32 -23.57 13.66 4.07
CA LEU A 32 -23.62 12.28 3.60
C LEU A 32 -25.09 11.82 3.53
N GLY A 33 -25.63 11.69 2.32
CA GLY A 33 -26.71 10.74 2.06
C GLY A 33 -26.17 9.30 2.12
N PRO A 34 -27.01 8.29 2.40
CA PRO A 34 -26.58 6.89 2.42
C PRO A 34 -26.34 6.43 0.98
N GLY A 35 -25.08 6.53 0.54
CA GLY A 35 -24.66 6.17 -0.82
C GLY A 35 -23.42 6.93 -1.25
N SER A 36 -22.31 6.79 -0.52
CA SER A 36 -21.02 7.29 -0.98
C SER A 36 -20.16 6.12 -1.45
N SER A 37 -20.01 6.01 -2.77
CA SER A 37 -18.85 5.34 -3.36
C SER A 37 -17.62 6.11 -2.90
N GLY A 38 -16.79 5.49 -2.07
CA GLY A 38 -15.60 6.12 -1.49
C GLY A 38 -14.68 6.64 -2.59
N VAL A 39 -14.28 7.90 -2.46
CA VAL A 39 -13.13 8.44 -3.21
C VAL A 39 -11.90 7.71 -2.68
N GLY A 40 -11.38 6.74 -3.44
CA GLY A 40 -10.15 6.04 -3.11
C GLY A 40 -8.99 7.02 -3.13
N VAL A 41 -8.41 7.33 -1.96
CA VAL A 41 -7.11 8.02 -1.90
C VAL A 41 -6.08 7.02 -2.39
N ALA A 42 -5.40 7.34 -3.50
CA ALA A 42 -4.44 6.43 -4.09
C ALA A 42 -3.35 6.04 -3.07
N GLY A 43 -3.25 4.75 -2.76
CA GLY A 43 -2.27 4.18 -1.84
C GLY A 43 -0.97 3.83 -2.54
N THR A 44 0.11 3.61 -1.79
CA THR A 44 1.35 3.02 -2.34
C THR A 44 1.65 1.71 -1.64
N PHE A 45 2.16 0.74 -2.40
CA PHE A 45 2.55 -0.58 -1.89
C PHE A 45 3.89 -1.01 -2.44
N VAL A 46 4.56 -1.93 -1.75
CA VAL A 46 5.87 -2.45 -2.16
C VAL A 46 5.67 -3.74 -2.95
N VAL A 47 6.11 -3.75 -4.20
CA VAL A 47 6.08 -4.97 -5.05
C VAL A 47 7.40 -5.74 -5.01
N PHE A 48 8.50 -5.05 -4.72
CA PHE A 48 9.80 -5.67 -4.57
C PHE A 48 10.67 -4.92 -3.55
N GLY A 49 11.43 -5.68 -2.77
CA GLY A 49 12.37 -5.15 -1.80
C GLY A 49 11.70 -4.54 -0.56
N PRO A 50 12.42 -3.71 0.22
CA PRO A 50 13.80 -3.30 -0.01
C PRO A 50 14.77 -4.48 0.05
N LYS A 51 15.61 -4.64 -0.97
CA LYS A 51 16.63 -5.70 -1.03
C LYS A 51 18.01 -5.14 -1.34
N ASP A 52 19.01 -5.61 -0.60
CA ASP A 52 20.39 -5.16 -0.75
C ASP A 52 21.18 -5.99 -1.74
N TYR A 53 21.98 -5.29 -2.54
CA TYR A 53 22.92 -5.86 -3.49
C TYR A 53 24.28 -5.25 -3.24
N ARG A 54 25.29 -6.10 -3.06
CA ARG A 54 26.65 -5.70 -2.68
C ARG A 54 27.68 -6.38 -3.56
N THR A 55 28.81 -5.72 -3.80
CA THR A 55 30.00 -6.39 -4.31
C THR A 55 30.87 -6.91 -3.17
N ALA A 56 31.55 -8.04 -3.36
CA ALA A 56 32.40 -8.65 -2.33
C ALA A 56 33.87 -8.20 -2.39
N SER A 57 34.33 -7.59 -3.50
CA SER A 57 35.77 -7.44 -3.73
C SER A 57 36.20 -6.44 -4.81
N GLY A 58 35.44 -5.37 -5.11
CA GLY A 58 35.83 -4.48 -6.22
C GLY A 58 35.22 -4.86 -7.56
N LYS A 59 35.02 -6.17 -7.78
CA LYS A 59 34.56 -6.74 -9.05
C LYS A 59 33.06 -6.53 -9.24
N PRO A 60 32.59 -6.31 -10.48
CA PRO A 60 31.16 -6.33 -10.77
C PRO A 60 30.52 -7.62 -10.27
N LYS A 61 29.43 -7.52 -9.52
CA LYS A 61 28.61 -8.65 -9.12
C LYS A 61 27.21 -8.50 -9.71
N THR A 62 26.81 -9.46 -10.53
CA THR A 62 25.44 -9.61 -11.01
C THR A 62 24.62 -10.41 -10.01
N SER A 63 23.43 -9.92 -9.69
CA SER A 63 22.44 -10.63 -8.91
C SER A 63 21.12 -10.66 -9.68
N THR A 64 20.42 -11.78 -9.61
CA THR A 64 19.15 -11.97 -10.32
C THR A 64 18.06 -12.33 -9.32
N ASP A 65 16.90 -11.72 -9.49
CA ASP A 65 15.69 -12.00 -8.74
C ASP A 65 14.48 -12.08 -9.65
N THR A 66 13.42 -12.72 -9.17
CA THR A 66 12.12 -12.75 -9.84
C THR A 66 11.02 -12.30 -8.90
N PHE A 67 10.02 -11.60 -9.43
CA PHE A 67 8.86 -11.15 -8.67
C PHE A 67 7.65 -10.99 -9.59
N SER A 68 6.46 -11.01 -9.01
CA SER A 68 5.19 -10.90 -9.73
C SER A 68 4.38 -9.70 -9.27
N VAL A 69 3.49 -9.22 -10.15
CA VAL A 69 2.51 -8.19 -9.83
C VAL A 69 1.13 -8.62 -10.32
N LEU A 70 0.08 -8.15 -9.64
CA LEU A 70 -1.31 -8.48 -9.99
C LEU A 70 -1.80 -7.69 -11.20
N ASN A 71 -1.45 -6.40 -11.27
CA ASN A 71 -1.89 -5.50 -12.34
C ASN A 71 -0.71 -4.88 -13.11
N PRO A 72 -0.23 -5.53 -14.19
CA PRO A 72 0.87 -5.01 -15.01
C PRO A 72 0.60 -3.67 -15.70
N LEU A 73 -0.66 -3.24 -15.78
CA LEU A 73 -1.06 -2.00 -16.46
C LEU A 73 -0.87 -0.76 -15.58
N GLU A 74 -0.55 -0.95 -14.30
CA GLU A 74 -0.31 0.16 -13.37
C GLU A 74 1.08 0.77 -13.52
N THR A 75 1.21 1.96 -12.92
CA THR A 75 2.49 2.67 -12.88
C THR A 75 3.32 2.24 -11.68
N TYR A 76 4.57 1.87 -11.95
CA TYR A 76 5.54 1.49 -10.92
C TYR A 76 6.74 2.41 -10.90
N THR A 77 7.30 2.60 -9.70
CA THR A 77 8.55 3.35 -9.50
C THR A 77 9.61 2.43 -8.92
N LEU A 78 10.70 2.24 -9.67
CA LEU A 78 11.94 1.68 -9.21
C LEU A 78 12.73 2.75 -8.45
N LEU A 79 13.18 2.42 -7.25
CA LEU A 79 14.03 3.25 -6.41
C LEU A 79 15.35 2.50 -6.19
N VAL A 80 16.44 3.09 -6.67
CA VAL A 80 17.80 2.60 -6.44
C VAL A 80 18.48 3.50 -5.41
N TYR A 81 18.65 3.01 -4.19
CA TYR A 81 19.37 3.72 -3.13
C TYR A 81 20.85 3.34 -3.19
N ASN A 82 21.67 4.21 -3.76
CA ASN A 82 23.11 4.01 -3.87
C ASN A 82 23.80 4.32 -2.53
N GLY A 83 24.51 3.34 -1.97
CA GLY A 83 24.92 3.34 -0.55
C GLY A 83 23.89 2.69 0.38
N GLY A 84 22.81 2.14 -0.18
CA GLY A 84 21.74 1.48 0.54
C GLY A 84 20.81 2.42 1.32
N LEU A 85 19.74 1.86 1.88
CA LEU A 85 18.85 2.61 2.77
C LEU A 85 19.62 3.11 3.99
N LEU A 86 19.37 4.36 4.37
CA LEU A 86 20.05 5.04 5.48
C LEU A 86 21.59 5.07 5.34
N GLN A 87 22.12 4.96 4.12
CA GLN A 87 23.56 5.01 3.83
C GLN A 87 24.38 3.93 4.56
N ARG A 88 23.81 2.74 4.76
CA ARG A 88 24.48 1.63 5.45
C ARG A 88 25.65 1.00 4.67
N PHE A 89 25.85 1.38 3.42
CA PHE A 89 26.94 0.91 2.55
C PHE A 89 27.69 2.09 1.94
N ASP A 90 28.93 1.84 1.51
CA ASP A 90 29.59 2.77 0.62
C ASP A 90 28.80 2.85 -0.69
N ARG A 91 28.84 4.02 -1.33
CA ARG A 91 28.21 4.16 -2.64
C ARG A 91 28.95 3.30 -3.67
N ALA A 92 28.20 2.67 -4.55
CA ALA A 92 28.72 2.05 -5.74
C ALA A 92 29.30 3.12 -6.68
N THR A 93 30.39 2.78 -7.36
CA THR A 93 30.94 3.62 -8.42
C THR A 93 30.18 3.42 -9.72
N LEU A 94 29.62 2.22 -9.92
CA LEU A 94 28.67 1.88 -10.98
C LEU A 94 27.63 0.92 -10.43
N ALA A 95 26.35 1.20 -10.69
CA ALA A 95 25.29 0.21 -10.51
C ALA A 95 24.28 0.31 -11.66
N SER A 96 23.91 -0.83 -12.24
CA SER A 96 22.89 -0.89 -13.27
C SER A 96 21.77 -1.84 -12.87
N VAL A 97 20.58 -1.54 -13.40
CA VAL A 97 19.40 -2.36 -13.21
C VAL A 97 18.80 -2.68 -14.57
N THR A 98 18.60 -3.97 -14.81
CA THR A 98 17.91 -4.50 -15.98
C THR A 98 16.64 -5.17 -15.52
N LEU A 99 15.52 -4.85 -16.16
CA LEU A 99 14.20 -5.39 -15.88
C LEU A 99 13.66 -6.03 -17.15
N ASN A 100 13.36 -7.33 -17.08
CA ASN A 100 12.86 -8.11 -18.23
C ASN A 100 13.73 -7.99 -19.49
N GLY A 101 15.05 -7.90 -19.30
CA GLY A 101 16.02 -7.74 -20.40
C GLY A 101 16.26 -6.29 -20.85
N ALA A 102 15.46 -5.32 -20.41
CA ALA A 102 15.65 -3.90 -20.72
C ALA A 102 16.41 -3.19 -19.60
N GLN A 103 17.49 -2.48 -19.95
CA GLN A 103 18.22 -1.67 -18.97
C GLN A 103 17.40 -0.43 -18.60
N VAL A 104 16.97 -0.34 -17.34
CA VAL A 104 16.15 0.76 -16.82
C VAL A 104 16.95 1.77 -16.00
N VAL A 105 18.12 1.37 -15.49
CA VAL A 105 19.09 2.25 -14.83
C VAL A 105 20.49 1.99 -15.38
N GLY A 106 21.10 3.05 -15.90
CA GLY A 106 22.48 3.11 -16.38
C GLY A 106 23.51 3.07 -15.26
N GLY A 107 24.65 2.41 -15.49
CA GLY A 107 25.77 2.38 -14.54
C GLY A 107 26.22 3.78 -14.08
N SER A 108 26.24 4.74 -15.00
CA SER A 108 26.64 6.13 -14.77
C SER A 108 25.59 6.94 -14.00
N GLU A 109 24.31 6.55 -14.05
CA GLU A 109 23.24 7.21 -13.29
C GLU A 109 23.40 6.94 -11.78
N CYS A 110 23.95 5.78 -11.43
CA CYS A 110 24.35 5.43 -10.07
C CYS A 110 25.84 5.70 -9.81
N SER A 111 26.27 6.95 -9.97
CA SER A 111 27.61 7.38 -9.56
C SER A 111 27.70 7.62 -8.05
N SER A 112 28.93 7.72 -7.52
CA SER A 112 29.18 8.00 -6.09
C SER A 112 28.59 9.34 -5.60
N LYS A 113 28.17 10.23 -6.49
CA LYS A 113 27.53 11.51 -6.13
C LYS A 113 26.01 11.40 -6.00
N VAL A 114 25.40 10.37 -6.58
CA VAL A 114 23.95 10.19 -6.61
C VAL A 114 23.53 9.22 -5.52
N ALA A 115 22.65 9.65 -4.61
CA ALA A 115 22.20 8.84 -3.49
C ALA A 115 20.97 7.98 -3.83
N VAL A 116 20.05 8.50 -4.65
CA VAL A 116 18.83 7.81 -5.04
C VAL A 116 18.55 8.07 -6.51
N VAL A 117 18.23 7.01 -7.26
CA VAL A 117 17.76 7.09 -8.65
C VAL A 117 16.32 6.56 -8.72
N PRO A 118 15.31 7.45 -8.84
CA PRO A 118 13.94 7.05 -9.12
C PRO A 118 13.74 6.85 -10.64
N LYS A 119 13.07 5.78 -11.04
CA LYS A 119 12.65 5.51 -12.42
C LYS A 119 11.24 4.99 -12.48
N THR A 120 10.42 5.61 -13.33
CA THR A 120 9.15 4.99 -13.75
C THR A 120 9.45 3.78 -14.61
N VAL A 121 8.84 2.64 -14.30
CA VAL A 121 9.05 1.38 -15.02
C VAL A 121 7.71 0.72 -15.33
N THR A 122 7.65 -0.02 -16.44
CA THR A 122 6.54 -0.93 -16.75
C THR A 122 6.93 -2.34 -16.31
N LEU A 123 5.96 -3.07 -15.75
CA LEU A 123 6.15 -4.44 -15.29
C LEU A 123 5.28 -5.40 -16.11
N ALA A 124 5.68 -6.66 -16.16
CA ALA A 124 4.84 -7.77 -16.62
C ALA A 124 4.27 -8.51 -15.41
N ALA A 125 3.34 -9.46 -15.61
CA ALA A 125 2.79 -10.26 -14.51
C ALA A 125 3.87 -11.04 -13.75
N SER A 126 4.92 -11.48 -14.46
CA SER A 126 6.14 -12.04 -13.90
C SER A 126 7.34 -11.27 -14.42
N ASN A 127 8.26 -10.91 -13.54
CA ASN A 127 9.40 -10.06 -13.84
C ASN A 127 10.70 -10.73 -13.42
N ARG A 128 11.75 -10.45 -14.19
CA ARG A 128 13.13 -10.78 -13.86
C ARG A 128 13.92 -9.49 -13.68
N LEU A 129 14.48 -9.31 -12.49
CA LEU A 129 15.32 -8.20 -12.11
C LEU A 129 16.77 -8.65 -12.10
N GLU A 130 17.65 -7.94 -12.80
CA GLU A 130 19.09 -8.10 -12.69
C GLU A 130 19.71 -6.81 -12.19
N VAL A 131 20.57 -6.94 -11.18
CA VAL A 131 21.27 -5.83 -10.56
C VAL A 131 22.76 -6.11 -10.64
N VAL A 132 23.50 -5.19 -11.25
CA VAL A 132 24.96 -5.23 -11.28
C VAL A 132 25.48 -4.15 -10.36
N VAL A 133 26.35 -4.53 -9.42
CA VAL A 133 27.01 -3.58 -8.51
C VAL A 133 28.52 -3.69 -8.68
N GLN A 134 29.17 -2.54 -8.90
CA GLN A 134 30.61 -2.39 -8.92
C GLN A 134 31.02 -1.21 -8.03
N GLY A 135 32.11 -1.38 -7.29
CA GLY A 135 32.59 -0.42 -6.30
C GLY A 135 33.53 -1.10 -5.32
N TRP A 136 33.86 -0.43 -4.22
CA TRP A 136 34.78 -0.94 -3.21
C TRP A 136 34.18 -2.11 -2.42
N LYS A 137 34.98 -2.73 -1.54
CA LYS A 137 34.61 -3.94 -0.78
C LYS A 137 33.35 -3.80 0.10
N SER A 138 32.91 -2.57 0.39
CA SER A 138 31.66 -2.29 1.12
C SER A 138 30.60 -1.58 0.28
N SER A 139 30.80 -1.44 -1.04
CA SER A 139 29.82 -0.77 -1.90
C SER A 139 28.56 -1.59 -2.09
N GLY A 140 27.41 -0.91 -2.06
CA GLY A 140 26.12 -1.57 -2.26
C GLY A 140 25.00 -0.62 -2.66
N VAL A 141 23.94 -1.21 -3.19
CA VAL A 141 22.68 -0.52 -3.48
C VAL A 141 21.53 -1.26 -2.80
N THR A 142 20.49 -0.55 -2.41
CA THR A 142 19.20 -1.15 -2.05
C THR A 142 18.21 -0.87 -3.18
N ILE A 143 17.53 -1.91 -3.65
CA ILE A 143 16.45 -1.79 -4.64
C ILE A 143 15.11 -1.90 -3.93
N LYS A 144 14.20 -0.98 -4.24
CA LYS A 144 12.79 -1.03 -3.85
C LYS A 144 11.95 -0.68 -5.08
N ILE A 145 10.90 -1.45 -5.34
CA ILE A 145 9.91 -1.10 -6.38
C ILE A 145 8.58 -0.91 -5.68
N ILE A 146 7.93 0.23 -5.95
CA ILE A 146 6.62 0.57 -5.42
C ILE A 146 5.60 0.73 -6.54
N GLY A 147 4.36 0.32 -6.27
CA GLY A 147 3.20 0.57 -7.12
C GLY A 147 2.28 1.61 -6.48
N VAL A 148 1.42 2.19 -7.31
CA VAL A 148 0.28 2.99 -6.87
C VAL A 148 -0.98 2.15 -7.01
N ASP A 149 -1.84 2.19 -6.01
CA ASP A 149 -3.13 1.53 -6.03
C ASP A 149 -4.25 2.57 -5.99
N LYS A 150 -5.23 2.42 -6.87
CA LYS A 150 -6.44 3.23 -6.94
C LYS A 150 -7.70 2.37 -6.94
N ASP A 151 -7.54 1.05 -6.97
CA ASP A 151 -8.66 0.13 -6.98
C ASP A 151 -9.26 0.07 -5.57
N PRO A 152 -10.59 -0.14 -5.49
CA PRO A 152 -11.22 -0.28 -4.20
C PRO A 152 -10.95 -1.67 -3.61
N LEU A 153 -10.61 -1.71 -2.33
CA LEU A 153 -10.70 -2.93 -1.54
C LEU A 153 -12.18 -3.27 -1.28
N ILE A 154 -12.64 -4.35 -1.90
CA ILE A 154 -14.01 -4.85 -1.77
C ILE A 154 -14.02 -6.01 -0.77
N ILE A 155 -15.01 -6.02 0.12
CA ILE A 155 -15.33 -7.14 1.03
C ILE A 155 -16.82 -7.45 0.93
N LYS A 156 -17.17 -8.72 0.69
CA LYS A 156 -18.54 -9.20 0.54
C LYS A 156 -18.82 -10.34 1.51
N PRO A 157 -19.76 -10.20 2.45
CA PRO A 157 -20.21 -11.30 3.28
C PRO A 157 -21.25 -12.17 2.55
N THR A 158 -21.16 -13.48 2.72
CA THR A 158 -22.15 -14.46 2.23
C THR A 158 -22.62 -15.36 3.38
N LEU A 159 -23.91 -15.74 3.37
CA LEU A 159 -24.51 -16.62 4.38
C LEU A 159 -24.68 -18.03 3.80
N ASP A 160 -24.32 -19.05 4.57
CA ASP A 160 -24.52 -20.45 4.24
C ASP A 160 -25.06 -21.24 5.46
N PRO A 161 -26.30 -21.76 5.42
CA PRO A 161 -27.25 -21.63 4.31
C PRO A 161 -27.80 -20.20 4.17
N ALA A 162 -28.42 -19.92 3.03
CA ALA A 162 -29.19 -18.70 2.82
C ALA A 162 -30.51 -18.75 3.62
N PRO A 163 -31.02 -17.60 4.10
CA PRO A 163 -32.32 -17.54 4.76
C PRO A 163 -33.45 -17.92 3.80
N ASN A 164 -34.58 -18.32 4.37
CA ASN A 164 -35.85 -18.46 3.64
C ASN A 164 -36.41 -17.10 3.19
N ASP A 165 -37.55 -17.11 2.48
CA ASP A 165 -38.22 -15.90 1.97
C ASP A 165 -38.62 -14.90 3.07
N ALA A 166 -38.77 -15.37 4.31
CA ALA A 166 -39.05 -14.53 5.48
C ALA A 166 -37.78 -13.96 6.16
N GLY A 167 -36.59 -14.28 5.66
CA GLY A 167 -35.31 -13.81 6.22
C GLY A 167 -34.79 -14.64 7.40
N TRP A 168 -35.31 -15.85 7.63
CA TRP A 168 -34.94 -16.72 8.75
C TRP A 168 -34.20 -17.98 8.32
N ASN A 169 -33.30 -18.44 9.19
CA ASN A 169 -32.61 -19.73 9.07
C ASN A 169 -33.05 -20.65 10.20
N ASN A 170 -33.21 -21.93 9.91
CA ASN A 170 -33.54 -22.98 10.89
C ASN A 170 -32.37 -23.91 11.22
N THR A 171 -31.15 -23.52 10.84
CA THR A 171 -29.90 -24.19 11.20
C THR A 171 -28.85 -23.17 11.65
N ASN A 172 -27.69 -23.65 12.09
CA ASN A 172 -26.52 -22.79 12.24
C ASN A 172 -26.16 -22.16 10.88
N VAL A 173 -25.68 -20.93 10.90
CA VAL A 173 -25.30 -20.18 9.70
C VAL A 173 -23.81 -19.87 9.72
N THR A 174 -23.10 -20.15 8.65
CA THR A 174 -21.70 -19.75 8.45
C THR A 174 -21.65 -18.53 7.55
N ILE A 175 -21.04 -17.46 8.05
CA ILE A 175 -20.73 -16.25 7.31
C ILE A 175 -19.33 -16.39 6.73
N ARG A 176 -19.21 -16.30 5.41
CA ARG A 176 -17.92 -16.20 4.71
C ARG A 176 -17.71 -14.77 4.24
N PHE A 177 -16.45 -14.33 4.19
CA PHE A 177 -16.09 -13.02 3.67
C PHE A 177 -15.19 -13.22 2.46
N ASP A 178 -15.64 -12.72 1.32
CA ASP A 178 -14.88 -12.71 0.07
C ASP A 178 -14.30 -11.31 -0.13
N CYS A 179 -12.98 -11.22 -0.13
CA CYS A 179 -12.26 -9.96 -0.30
C CYS A 179 -11.54 -9.93 -1.64
N SER A 180 -11.52 -8.77 -2.30
CA SER A 180 -10.81 -8.58 -3.56
C SER A 180 -10.23 -7.18 -3.68
N ASP A 181 -9.04 -7.12 -4.26
CA ASP A 181 -8.36 -5.91 -4.68
C ASP A 181 -7.51 -6.27 -5.92
N ALA A 182 -7.64 -5.50 -7.00
CA ALA A 182 -7.09 -5.88 -8.30
C ALA A 182 -5.62 -5.47 -8.48
N THR A 183 -5.13 -4.47 -7.74
CA THR A 183 -3.82 -3.86 -7.98
C THR A 183 -2.81 -4.21 -6.90
N SER A 184 -3.05 -3.83 -5.64
CA SER A 184 -2.13 -4.18 -4.55
C SER A 184 -2.42 -5.57 -3.97
N GLY A 185 -3.66 -6.04 -4.13
CA GLY A 185 -4.15 -7.29 -3.61
C GLY A 185 -4.53 -7.22 -2.13
N VAL A 186 -5.24 -8.25 -1.67
CA VAL A 186 -5.70 -8.33 -0.29
C VAL A 186 -4.56 -8.73 0.64
N ALA A 187 -4.35 -7.98 1.73
CA ALA A 187 -3.42 -8.33 2.79
C ALA A 187 -4.08 -9.16 3.90
N THR A 188 -5.26 -8.76 4.34
CA THR A 188 -6.03 -9.49 5.37
C THR A 188 -7.49 -9.57 4.96
N CYS A 189 -8.07 -10.77 5.05
CA CYS A 189 -9.52 -11.00 4.91
C CYS A 189 -10.01 -11.79 6.13
N PRO A 190 -11.19 -11.47 6.70
CA PRO A 190 -11.71 -12.20 7.85
C PRO A 190 -11.90 -13.70 7.60
N ARG A 191 -11.65 -14.52 8.63
CA ARG A 191 -12.00 -15.94 8.59
C ARG A 191 -13.51 -16.13 8.67
N PRO A 192 -14.07 -17.24 8.14
CA PRO A 192 -15.49 -17.55 8.29
C PRO A 192 -15.93 -17.59 9.76
N VAL A 193 -17.15 -17.13 10.03
CA VAL A 193 -17.76 -17.08 11.37
C VAL A 193 -19.02 -17.91 11.37
N THR A 194 -19.15 -18.88 12.27
CA THR A 194 -20.40 -19.66 12.43
C THR A 194 -21.22 -19.10 13.58
N VAL A 195 -22.48 -18.74 13.30
CA VAL A 195 -23.45 -18.33 14.31
C VAL A 195 -24.38 -19.51 14.59
N THR A 196 -24.44 -19.89 15.86
CA THR A 196 -25.21 -21.05 16.37
C THR A 196 -26.31 -20.63 17.33
N LYS A 197 -26.30 -19.38 17.79
CA LYS A 197 -27.28 -18.83 18.74
C LYS A 197 -28.52 -18.36 17.98
N GLU A 198 -29.68 -18.72 18.50
CA GLU A 198 -30.95 -18.20 18.00
C GLU A 198 -31.12 -16.71 18.32
N GLY A 199 -31.85 -16.01 17.47
CA GLY A 199 -32.12 -14.59 17.64
C GLY A 199 -32.41 -13.89 16.32
N ALA A 200 -33.28 -12.89 16.39
CA ALA A 200 -33.64 -12.05 15.25
C ALA A 200 -32.58 -10.98 14.99
N GLY A 201 -32.25 -10.77 13.72
CA GLY A 201 -31.50 -9.60 13.27
C GLY A 201 -30.10 -9.45 13.86
N GLN A 202 -29.43 -10.57 14.14
CA GLN A 202 -28.04 -10.63 14.58
C GLN A 202 -27.14 -10.04 13.50
N VAL A 203 -26.20 -9.17 13.89
CA VAL A 203 -25.28 -8.51 12.95
C VAL A 203 -23.88 -9.09 13.15
N VAL A 204 -23.27 -9.54 12.05
CA VAL A 204 -21.88 -9.97 11.99
C VAL A 204 -21.13 -9.04 11.06
N SER A 205 -20.01 -8.47 11.53
CA SER A 205 -19.15 -7.59 10.75
C SER A 205 -17.79 -8.22 10.49
N GLY A 206 -17.15 -7.79 9.41
CA GLY A 206 -15.79 -8.14 9.05
C GLY A 206 -15.06 -6.94 8.48
N THR A 207 -13.76 -6.88 8.70
CA THR A 207 -12.87 -5.82 8.18
C THR A 207 -11.73 -6.48 7.42
N ALA A 208 -11.52 -6.03 6.18
CA ALA A 208 -10.38 -6.42 5.34
C ALA A 208 -9.36 -5.28 5.25
N SER A 209 -8.12 -5.64 4.88
CA SER A 209 -7.08 -4.68 4.50
C SER A 209 -6.38 -5.11 3.21
N ASP A 210 -5.92 -4.15 2.41
CA ASP A 210 -5.10 -4.37 1.22
C ASP A 210 -3.59 -4.21 1.54
N ARG A 211 -2.72 -4.28 0.53
CA ARG A 211 -1.27 -4.08 0.73
C ARG A 211 -0.83 -2.61 0.76
N THR A 212 -1.74 -1.68 0.49
CA THR A 212 -1.51 -0.23 0.70
C THR A 212 -1.76 0.18 2.15
N GLY A 213 -2.45 -0.66 2.92
CA GLY A 213 -2.91 -0.38 4.27
C GLY A 213 -4.33 0.19 4.33
N THR A 214 -5.02 0.28 3.19
CA THR A 214 -6.44 0.67 3.12
C THR A 214 -7.27 -0.41 3.78
N THR A 215 -8.29 0.00 4.54
CA THR A 215 -9.23 -0.91 5.20
C THR A 215 -10.64 -0.71 4.67
N SER A 216 -11.39 -1.80 4.60
CA SER A 216 -12.79 -1.81 4.17
C SER A 216 -13.59 -2.75 5.05
N GLY A 217 -14.81 -2.34 5.40
CA GLY A 217 -15.68 -3.08 6.31
C GLY A 217 -16.99 -3.46 5.64
N ALA A 218 -17.49 -4.64 5.96
CA ALA A 218 -18.86 -5.05 5.60
C ALA A 218 -19.54 -5.74 6.78
N SER A 219 -20.86 -5.70 6.78
CA SER A 219 -21.68 -6.41 7.75
C SER A 219 -22.82 -7.14 7.05
N VAL A 220 -23.28 -8.21 7.68
CA VAL A 220 -24.47 -8.95 7.27
C VAL A 220 -25.39 -9.11 8.47
N ARG A 221 -26.69 -9.07 8.22
CA ARG A 221 -27.73 -9.31 9.20
C ARG A 221 -28.35 -10.67 8.95
N LEU A 222 -28.54 -11.46 9.99
CA LEU A 222 -29.16 -12.79 9.92
C LEU A 222 -30.11 -13.01 11.09
N SER A 223 -31.09 -13.88 10.89
CA SER A 223 -31.99 -14.36 11.94
C SER A 223 -31.95 -15.88 11.97
N ILE A 224 -31.86 -16.46 13.16
CA ILE A 224 -31.87 -17.92 13.38
C ILE A 224 -33.00 -18.26 14.35
N ASP A 225 -33.87 -19.16 13.92
CA ASP A 225 -34.88 -19.83 14.74
C ASP A 225 -34.96 -21.30 14.33
N ARG A 226 -34.48 -22.17 15.20
CA ARG A 226 -34.46 -23.63 15.01
C ARG A 226 -35.51 -24.29 15.89
N THR A 227 -36.30 -23.53 16.65
CA THR A 227 -37.32 -24.04 17.57
C THR A 227 -38.55 -24.45 16.78
N PRO A 228 -38.90 -25.75 16.71
CA PRO A 228 -40.11 -26.19 16.02
C PRO A 228 -41.36 -25.70 16.75
N PRO A 229 -42.47 -25.42 16.03
CA PRO A 229 -43.74 -25.07 16.67
C PRO A 229 -44.22 -26.23 17.56
N GLN A 230 -44.73 -25.90 18.75
CA GLN A 230 -45.37 -26.87 19.63
C GLN A 230 -46.87 -26.93 19.29
N ILE A 231 -47.35 -28.07 18.80
CA ILE A 231 -48.80 -28.31 18.61
C ILE A 231 -49.32 -29.00 19.87
N ALA A 232 -50.18 -28.31 20.62
CA ALA A 232 -50.97 -28.95 21.68
C ALA A 232 -52.29 -29.44 21.05
N ALA A 233 -52.50 -30.75 21.01
CA ALA A 233 -53.80 -31.31 20.66
C ALA A 233 -54.77 -31.05 21.82
N GLY A 234 -55.68 -30.10 21.65
CA GLY A 234 -56.85 -29.99 22.52
C GLY A 234 -57.73 -31.21 22.26
N ILE A 235 -57.93 -32.05 23.28
CA ILE A 235 -59.04 -32.99 23.26
C ILE A 235 -60.31 -32.16 23.54
N ASP A 236 -61.26 -32.19 22.61
CA ASP A 236 -62.64 -31.74 22.79
C ASP A 236 -63.48 -32.99 23.10
#